data_AF-A0A538D3T5-F1
#
_entry.id   AF-A0A538D3T5-F1
#
_cell.length_a   1.000
_cell.length_b   1.000
_cell.length_c   1.000
_cell.angle_alpha   90.00
_cell.angle_beta   90.00
_cell.angle_gamma   90.00
#
_symmetry.space_group_name_H-M   'P 1'
#
loop_
_entity.id
_entity.type
_entity.pdbx_description
1 polymer ?
#
loop_
_entity_poly.entity_id
_entity_poly.type
_entity_poly.pdbx_seq_one_letter_code
_entity_poly.pdbx_strand_id
1 'polypeptide(L)'
;MKRRWTALRRRVPPLMISRLVEATPALYAPRYAREVRDFFRAHPVLEATRAVKQALEMFRLNAELRRRATPDLAGWLERHSTSRR
;
A
#
# COMPACT_ATOMS: atom_id res chain seq x y z
N MET A 1 -6.43 12.35 -2.07
CA MET A 1 -5.04 12.87 -2.06
C MET A 1 -4.64 13.49 -3.40
N LYS A 2 -4.44 12.71 -4.48
CA LYS A 2 -3.83 13.17 -5.75
C LYS A 2 -4.36 14.52 -6.29
N ARG A 3 -5.69 14.67 -6.41
CA ARG A 3 -6.32 15.89 -6.97
C ARG A 3 -6.06 17.18 -6.17
N ARG A 4 -5.77 17.07 -4.87
CA ARG A 4 -5.54 18.22 -3.97
C ARG A 4 -4.11 18.27 -3.46
N TRP A 5 -3.18 17.62 -4.15
CA TRP A 5 -1.81 17.43 -3.68
C TRP A 5 -1.08 18.74 -3.37
N THR A 6 -1.16 19.73 -4.27
CA THR A 6 -0.52 21.04 -4.06
C THR A 6 -1.07 21.74 -2.82
N ALA A 7 -2.38 21.73 -2.63
CA ALA A 7 -3.02 22.32 -1.45
C ALA A 7 -2.66 21.56 -0.16
N LEU A 8 -2.53 20.24 -0.24
CA LEU A 8 -2.13 19.37 0.87
C LEU A 8 -0.68 19.66 1.29
N ARG A 9 0.25 19.75 0.34
CA ARG A 9 1.67 20.06 0.59
C ARG A 9 1.91 21.41 1.26
N ARG A 10 1.01 22.38 1.05
CA ARG A 10 1.10 23.71 1.68
C ARG A 10 0.64 23.71 3.14
N ARG A 11 -0.19 22.75 3.54
CA ARG A 11 -0.86 22.71 4.85
C ARG A 11 -0.36 21.63 5.77
N VAL A 12 0.21 20.56 5.21
CA VAL A 12 0.61 19.37 5.96
C VAL A 12 2.11 19.39 6.21
N PRO A 13 2.55 19.29 7.48
CA PRO A 13 3.97 19.22 7.81
C PRO A 13 4.68 18.05 7.10
N PRO A 14 5.97 18.18 6.73
CA PRO A 14 6.70 17.14 6.00
C PRO A 14 6.62 15.75 6.64
N LEU A 15 6.72 15.66 7.97
CA LEU A 15 6.60 14.39 8.70
C LEU A 15 5.26 13.67 8.47
N MET A 16 4.17 14.43 8.34
CA MET A 16 2.85 13.86 8.08
C MET A 16 2.68 13.39 6.63
N ILE A 17 3.44 13.97 5.70
CA ILE A 17 3.48 13.47 4.31
C ILE A 17 4.11 12.08 4.27
N SER A 18 5.21 11.85 5.00
CA SER A 18 5.83 10.52 5.09
C SER A 18 4.87 9.48 5.68
N ARG A 19 4.16 9.82 6.77
CA ARG A 19 3.12 8.94 7.34
C ARG A 19 2.01 8.61 6.35
N LEU A 20 1.60 9.58 5.53
CA LEU A 20 0.58 9.35 4.51
C LEU A 20 1.07 8.38 3.43
N VAL A 21 2.35 8.45 3.06
CA VAL A 21 2.98 7.52 2.12
C VAL A 21 3.06 6.11 2.73
N GLU A 22 3.48 6.00 3.98
CA GLU A 22 3.60 4.75 4.73
C GLU A 22 2.26 4.02 4.87
N ALA A 23 1.14 4.73 4.86
CA ALA A 23 -0.20 4.15 4.92
C ALA A 23 -0.68 3.56 3.58
N THR A 24 -0.07 3.91 2.45
CA THR A 24 -0.54 3.48 1.11
C THR A 24 -0.59 1.96 0.87
N PRO A 25 0.27 1.10 1.45
CA PRO A 25 0.20 -0.35 1.25
C PRO A 25 -1.12 -0.99 1.70
N ALA A 26 -1.91 -0.32 2.54
CA ALA A 26 -3.26 -0.74 2.94
C ALA A 26 -4.27 -0.73 1.78
N LEU A 27 -3.89 -0.29 0.58
CA LEU A 27 -4.76 -0.33 -0.59
C LEU A 27 -4.85 -1.72 -1.25
N TYR A 28 -3.99 -2.68 -0.85
CA TYR A 28 -3.94 -4.11 -1.19
C TYR A 28 -3.89 -4.54 -2.67
N ALA A 29 -4.40 -3.74 -3.61
CA ALA A 29 -4.44 -4.10 -5.03
C ALA A 29 -3.14 -3.71 -5.77
N PRO A 30 -2.59 -4.59 -6.64
CA PRO A 30 -1.35 -4.31 -7.38
C PRO A 30 -1.37 -3.04 -8.23
N ARG A 31 -2.55 -2.61 -8.70
CA ARG A 31 -2.72 -1.36 -9.44
C ARG A 31 -2.28 -0.13 -8.62
N TYR A 32 -2.50 -0.15 -7.31
CA TYR A 32 -2.17 1.00 -6.46
C TYR A 32 -0.67 1.13 -6.23
N ALA A 33 0.10 0.04 -6.25
CA ALA A 33 1.56 0.11 -6.22
C ALA A 33 2.12 0.91 -7.41
N ARG A 34 1.57 0.67 -8.62
CA ARG A 34 1.92 1.44 -9.82
C ARG A 34 1.51 2.90 -9.68
N GLU A 35 0.27 3.16 -9.24
CA GLU A 35 -0.21 4.53 -9.04
C GLU A 35 0.62 5.31 -8.01
N VAL A 36 1.02 4.69 -6.90
CA VAL A 36 1.88 5.31 -5.88
C VAL A 36 3.26 5.64 -6.46
N ARG A 37 3.88 4.68 -7.15
CA ARG A 37 5.17 4.88 -7.83
C ARG A 37 5.10 6.05 -8.82
N ASP A 38 4.12 6.04 -9.70
CA ASP A 38 4.00 7.03 -10.78
C ASP A 38 3.67 8.41 -10.21
N PHE A 39 2.82 8.47 -9.18
CA PHE A 39 2.46 9.70 -8.51
C PHE A 39 3.67 10.37 -7.83
N PHE A 40 4.44 9.64 -7.02
CA PHE A 40 5.60 10.20 -6.31
C PHE A 40 6.83 10.38 -7.19
N ARG A 41 6.90 9.72 -8.35
CA ARG A 41 7.87 10.05 -9.41
C ARG A 41 7.56 11.42 -10.02
N ALA A 42 6.29 11.71 -10.32
CA ALA A 42 5.86 12.99 -10.86
C ALA A 42 5.85 14.13 -9.81
N HIS A 43 5.77 13.79 -8.52
CA HIS A 43 5.72 14.75 -7.42
C HIS A 43 6.72 14.37 -6.32
N PRO A 44 8.04 14.55 -6.56
CA PRO A 44 9.06 14.16 -5.60
C PRO A 44 8.89 14.92 -4.27
N VAL A 45 9.03 14.18 -3.17
CA VAL A 45 9.08 14.69 -1.81
C VAL A 45 10.34 14.13 -1.17
N LEU A 46 11.37 14.96 -1.03
CA LEU A 46 12.70 14.52 -0.60
C LEU A 46 12.64 13.80 0.75
N GLU A 47 11.86 14.36 1.67
CA GLU A 47 11.65 13.86 3.04
C GLU A 47 10.93 12.50 3.08
N ALA A 48 10.17 12.16 2.03
CA ALA A 48 9.41 10.92 1.96
C ALA A 48 10.04 9.89 1.00
N THR A 49 11.22 10.16 0.42
CA THR A 49 11.89 9.25 -0.53
C THR A 49 12.04 7.84 0.05
N ARG A 50 12.46 7.74 1.32
CA ARG A 50 12.58 6.46 2.02
C ARG A 50 11.21 5.79 2.21
N ALA A 51 10.22 6.55 2.67
CA ALA A 51 8.85 6.06 2.87
C ALA A 51 8.24 5.52 1.56
N VAL A 52 8.47 6.18 0.43
CA VAL A 52 8.00 5.70 -0.89
C VAL A 52 8.63 4.35 -1.23
N LYS A 53 9.94 4.20 -1.05
CA LYS A 53 10.63 2.91 -1.29
C LYS A 53 10.07 1.80 -0.40
N GLN A 54 9.90 2.07 0.89
CA GLN A 54 9.36 1.11 1.85
C GLN A 54 7.90 0.73 1.54
N ALA A 55 7.07 1.71 1.16
CA ALA A 55 5.68 1.44 0.79
C ALA A 55 5.59 0.54 -0.45
N LEU A 56 6.40 0.80 -1.49
CA LEU A 56 6.44 -0.04 -2.69
C LEU A 56 6.93 -1.46 -2.38
N GLU A 57 7.89 -1.61 -1.46
CA GLU A 57 8.33 -2.92 -1.00
C GLU A 57 7.23 -3.65 -0.23
N MET A 58 6.50 -2.96 0.65
CA MET A 58 5.34 -3.55 1.34
C MET A 58 4.25 -4.00 0.36
N PHE A 59 3.98 -3.25 -0.71
CA PHE A 59 3.08 -3.71 -1.77
C PHE A 59 3.57 -5.02 -2.40
N ARG A 60 4.87 -5.15 -2.68
CA ARG A 60 5.48 -6.36 -3.25
C ARG A 60 5.34 -7.54 -2.29
N LEU A 61 5.68 -7.36 -1.02
CA LEU A 61 5.57 -8.37 0.02
C LEU A 61 4.12 -8.82 0.23
N ASN A 62 3.18 -7.88 0.30
CA ASN A 62 1.75 -8.19 0.44
C ASN A 62 1.21 -8.99 -0.75
N ALA A 63 1.60 -8.62 -1.97
CA ALA A 63 1.21 -9.35 -3.17
C ALA A 63 1.74 -10.78 -3.16
N GLU A 64 3.00 -10.97 -2.77
CA GLU A 64 3.63 -12.29 -2.70
C GLU A 64 3.04 -13.14 -1.57
N LEU A 65 2.82 -12.56 -0.38
CA LEU A 65 2.15 -13.23 0.73
C LEU A 65 0.77 -13.70 0.31
N ARG A 66 -0.03 -12.82 -0.32
CA ARG A 66 -1.36 -13.18 -0.82
C ARG A 66 -1.26 -14.33 -1.83
N ARG A 67 -0.34 -14.26 -2.79
CA ARG A 67 -0.15 -15.30 -3.81
C ARG A 67 0.14 -16.67 -3.18
N ARG A 68 1.00 -16.72 -2.16
CA ARG A 68 1.39 -17.97 -1.49
C ARG A 68 0.33 -18.49 -0.52
N ALA A 69 -0.26 -17.62 0.29
CA ALA A 69 -1.15 -18.02 1.38
C ALA A 69 -2.60 -18.27 0.93
N THR A 70 -3.03 -17.69 -0.20
CA THR A 70 -4.44 -17.80 -0.64
C THR A 70 -4.91 -19.25 -0.82
N PRO A 71 -4.19 -20.13 -1.54
CA PRO A 71 -4.65 -21.51 -1.73
C PRO A 71 -4.78 -22.28 -0.42
N ASP A 72 -3.77 -22.20 0.44
CA ASP A 72 -3.75 -22.92 1.72
C ASP A 72 -4.84 -22.43 2.66
N LEU A 73 -5.03 -21.11 2.74
CA LEU A 73 -6.07 -20.49 3.55
C LEU A 73 -7.46 -20.86 3.03
N ALA A 74 -7.68 -20.86 1.71
CA ALA A 74 -8.95 -21.26 1.11
C ALA A 74 -9.28 -22.71 1.45
N GLY A 75 -8.32 -23.63 1.26
CA GLY A 75 -8.52 -25.03 1.61
C GLY A 75 -8.76 -25.25 3.12
N TRP A 76 -8.08 -24.49 3.98
CA TRP A 76 -8.33 -24.55 5.42
C TRP A 76 -9.75 -24.07 5.77
N LEU A 77 -10.19 -22.94 5.19
CA LEU A 77 -11.52 -22.40 5.41
C LEU A 77 -12.61 -23.37 4.96
N GLU A 78 -12.47 -24.00 3.78
CA GLU A 78 -13.43 -24.98 3.26
C GLU A 78 -13.57 -26.21 4.18
N ARG A 79 -12.45 -26.73 4.71
CA ARG A 79 -12.47 -27.85 5.66
C ARG A 79 -13.18 -27.52 6.96
N HIS A 80 -13.06 -26.27 7.44
CA HIS A 80 -13.57 -25.87 8.76
C HIS A 80 -14.91 -25.11 8.70
N SER A 81 -15.36 -24.63 7.54
CA SER A 81 -16.70 -24.06 7.36
C SER A 81 -17.80 -25.12 7.45
N THR A 82 -17.47 -26.37 7.16
CA THR A 82 -18.42 -27.50 7.15
C THR A 82 -18.67 -28.08 8.55
N SER A 83 -17.79 -27.82 9.53
CA SER A 83 -17.90 -28.31 10.92
C SER A 83 -18.94 -27.54 11.77
N ARG A 84 -19.71 -26.61 11.19
CA ARG A 84 -20.74 -25.80 11.87
C ARG A 84 -22.18 -26.15 11.47
N ARG A 85 -22.44 -27.36 10.95
CA ARG A 85 -23.80 -27.90 10.78
C ARG A 85 -24.01 -29.11 11.66
#